data_AF-A0A8J6YX33-F1
#
_entry.id   AF-A0A8J6YX33-F1
#
_cell.length_a   1.000
_cell.length_b   1.000
_cell.length_c   1.000
_cell.angle_alpha   90.00
_cell.angle_beta   90.00
_cell.angle_gamma   90.00
#
_symmetry.space_group_name_H-M   'P 1'
#
loop_
_entity.id
_entity.type
_entity.pdbx_description
1 polymer ?
#
loop_
_entity_poly.entity_id
_entity_poly.type
_entity_poly.pdbx_seq_one_letter_code
_entity_poly.pdbx_strand_id
1 'polypeptide(L)'
;MLEGIIQVILHGKGKANLPDLMDGASKQMACKASIKANQSLSKEEMARLLEELGKVENPYTCPHGRPVLIHFSKYDLEKMFKRVM
;
A
#
# COMPACT_ATOMS: atom_id res chain seq x y z
N MET A 1 -9.17 10.93 12.60
CA MET A 1 -9.46 10.90 11.15
C MET A 1 -10.54 11.91 10.84
N LEU A 2 -11.74 11.76 11.43
CA LEU A 2 -12.78 12.79 11.42
C LEU A 2 -12.23 14.15 11.89
N GLU A 3 -11.47 14.19 12.98
CA GLU A 3 -10.85 15.44 13.45
C GLU A 3 -9.89 16.07 12.45
N GLY A 4 -9.09 15.29 11.73
CA GLY A 4 -8.16 15.81 10.72
C GLY A 4 -8.90 16.35 9.49
N ILE A 5 -9.98 15.67 9.07
CA ILE A 5 -10.86 16.11 7.99
C ILE A 5 -11.61 17.40 8.40
N ILE A 6 -12.15 17.43 9.62
CA ILE A 6 -12.83 18.60 10.20
C ILE A 6 -11.86 19.79 10.28
N GLN A 7 -10.61 19.58 10.70
CA GLN A 7 -9.60 20.62 10.75
C GLN A 7 -9.27 21.18 9.36
N VAL A 8 -9.15 20.33 8.34
CA VAL A 8 -8.94 20.77 6.93
C VAL A 8 -10.14 21.55 6.39
N ILE A 9 -11.37 21.13 6.69
CA ILE A 9 -12.61 21.82 6.28
C ILE A 9 -12.75 23.17 6.98
N LEU A 10 -12.46 23.24 8.28
CA LEU A 10 -12.65 24.44 9.09
C LEU A 10 -11.53 25.48 8.88
N HIS A 11 -10.30 25.06 8.60
CA HIS A 11 -9.12 25.95 8.49
C HIS A 11 -8.58 26.11 7.06
N GLY A 12 -9.11 25.36 6.09
CA GLY A 12 -8.74 25.48 4.68
C GLY A 12 -9.25 26.79 4.07
N LYS A 13 -8.40 27.81 4.00
CA LYS A 13 -8.65 29.01 3.17
C LYS A 13 -8.62 28.63 1.69
N GLY A 14 -9.77 28.25 1.14
CA GLY A 14 -9.96 28.04 -0.31
C GLY A 14 -10.40 26.61 -0.64
N LYS A 15 -11.48 26.53 -1.45
CA LYS A 15 -12.12 25.35 -2.05
C LYS A 15 -11.35 24.03 -1.86
N ALA A 16 -11.60 23.35 -0.73
CA ALA A 16 -11.23 21.95 -0.61
C ALA A 16 -12.00 21.16 -1.68
N ASN A 17 -11.26 20.53 -2.60
CA ASN A 17 -11.84 19.68 -3.62
C ASN A 17 -12.18 18.33 -2.97
N LEU A 18 -13.46 17.95 -3.01
CA LEU A 18 -13.94 16.73 -2.35
C LEU A 18 -13.18 15.47 -2.82
N PRO A 19 -12.92 15.25 -4.12
CA PRO A 19 -12.05 14.17 -4.60
C PRO A 19 -10.69 14.08 -3.90
N ASP A 20 -9.97 15.20 -3.76
CA ASP A 20 -8.62 15.21 -3.18
C ASP A 20 -8.67 14.89 -1.68
N LEU A 21 -9.70 15.38 -1.00
CA LEU A 21 -9.94 15.06 0.41
C LEU A 21 -10.28 13.58 0.61
N MET A 22 -11.13 13.02 -0.26
CA MET A 22 -11.51 11.62 -0.23
C MET A 22 -10.33 10.69 -0.53
N ASP A 23 -9.49 11.05 -1.50
CA ASP A 23 -8.26 10.32 -1.83
C ASP A 23 -7.31 10.30 -0.62
N GLY A 24 -7.02 11.47 -0.04
CA GLY A 24 -6.16 11.57 1.14
C GLY A 24 -6.69 10.79 2.34
N ALA A 25 -8.00 10.88 2.61
CA ALA A 25 -8.63 10.12 3.69
C ALA A 25 -8.57 8.61 3.47
N SER A 26 -8.85 8.14 2.24
CA SER A 26 -8.82 6.73 1.88
C SER A 26 -7.41 6.14 1.98
N LYS A 27 -6.40 6.89 1.51
CA LYS A 27 -4.99 6.52 1.66
C LYS A 27 -4.59 6.35 3.12
N GLN A 28 -4.95 7.30 3.98
CA GLN A 28 -4.67 7.22 5.41
C GLN A 28 -5.40 6.06 6.08
N MET A 29 -6.67 5.82 5.74
CA MET A 29 -7.46 4.72 6.27
C MET A 29 -6.84 3.37 5.89
N ALA A 30 -6.56 3.17 4.61
CA ALA A 30 -5.93 1.96 4.10
C ALA A 30 -4.57 1.72 4.76
N CYS A 31 -3.74 2.75 4.91
CA CYS A 31 -2.47 2.63 5.60
C CYS A 31 -2.67 2.26 7.07
N LYS A 32 -3.61 2.85 7.80
CA LYS A 32 -3.80 2.52 9.22
C LYS A 32 -4.39 1.12 9.44
N ALA A 33 -5.26 0.66 8.54
CA ALA A 33 -5.88 -0.66 8.59
C ALA A 33 -4.99 -1.77 8.01
N SER A 34 -3.87 -1.44 7.35
CA SER A 34 -2.98 -2.42 6.75
C SER A 34 -2.34 -3.35 7.78
N ILE A 35 -1.96 -4.54 7.33
CA ILE A 35 -1.03 -5.41 8.06
C ILE A 35 0.25 -4.62 8.38
N LYS A 36 0.80 -4.81 9.59
CA LYS A 36 1.96 -4.06 10.11
C LYS A 36 3.16 -4.95 10.36
N ALA A 37 4.32 -4.32 10.52
CA ALA A 37 5.53 -5.01 10.95
C ALA A 37 5.26 -5.79 12.25
N ASN A 38 5.80 -7.01 12.33
CA ASN A 38 5.64 -7.95 13.44
C ASN A 38 4.22 -8.49 13.67
N GLN A 39 3.29 -8.28 12.74
CA GLN A 39 2.02 -8.97 12.76
C GLN A 39 2.18 -10.37 12.16
N SER A 40 1.97 -11.40 12.97
CA SER A 40 1.95 -12.79 12.50
C SER A 40 0.73 -13.03 11.61
N LEU A 41 0.93 -13.79 10.54
CA LEU A 41 -0.13 -14.23 9.64
C LEU A 41 -0.13 -15.76 9.55
N SER A 42 -1.32 -16.34 9.44
CA SER A 42 -1.48 -17.74 9.04
C SER A 42 -1.17 -17.92 7.54
N LYS A 43 -0.97 -19.17 7.10
CA LYS A 43 -0.75 -19.46 5.67
C LYS A 43 -1.98 -19.09 4.83
N GLU A 44 -3.16 -19.30 5.39
CA GLU A 44 -4.45 -18.99 4.77
C GLU A 44 -4.62 -17.48 4.60
N GLU A 45 -4.25 -16.69 5.62
CA GLU A 45 -4.27 -15.21 5.54
C GLU A 45 -3.29 -14.69 4.49
N MET A 46 -2.08 -15.26 4.43
CA MET A 46 -1.09 -14.91 3.40
C MET A 46 -1.58 -15.24 1.99
N ALA A 47 -2.17 -16.42 1.79
CA ALA A 47 -2.71 -16.83 0.49
C ALA A 47 -3.85 -15.90 0.05
N ARG A 48 -4.76 -15.57 0.97
CA ARG A 48 -5.86 -14.64 0.71
C ARG A 48 -5.35 -13.24 0.35
N LEU A 49 -4.31 -12.75 1.05
CA LEU A 49 -3.71 -11.45 0.74
C LEU A 49 -3.16 -11.40 -0.69
N LEU A 50 -2.49 -12.47 -1.14
CA LEU A 50 -1.96 -12.56 -2.50
C LEU A 50 -3.07 -12.67 -3.55
N GLU A 51 -4.14 -13.40 -3.25
CA GLU A 51 -5.32 -13.48 -4.14
C GLU A 51 -6.02 -12.13 -4.28
N GLU A 52 -6.22 -11.41 -3.17
CA GLU A 52 -6.81 -10.07 -3.18
C GLU A 52 -5.92 -9.07 -3.91
N LEU A 53 -4.60 -9.12 -3.71
CA LEU A 53 -3.66 -8.28 -4.43
C LEU A 53 -3.74 -8.49 -5.95
N GLY A 54 -3.88 -9.74 -6.41
CA GLY A 54 -4.01 -10.09 -7.82
C GLY A 54 -5.28 -9.56 -8.50
N LYS A 55 -6.28 -9.10 -7.73
CA LYS A 55 -7.54 -8.53 -8.25
C LYS A 55 -7.51 -7.00 -8.35
N VAL A 56 -6.48 -6.34 -7.81
CA VAL A 56 -6.35 -4.88 -7.82
C VAL A 56 -5.80 -4.40 -9.16
N GLU A 57 -6.31 -3.26 -9.65
CA GLU A 57 -5.89 -2.68 -10.94
C GLU A 57 -4.38 -2.35 -10.99
N ASN A 58 -3.81 -1.82 -9.91
CA ASN A 58 -2.38 -1.55 -9.78
C ASN A 58 -1.78 -2.23 -8.54
N PRO A 59 -1.33 -3.50 -8.64
CA PRO A 59 -0.82 -4.26 -7.52
C PRO A 59 0.65 -3.95 -7.17
N TYR A 60 1.33 -3.12 -7.96
CA TYR A 60 2.78 -2.94 -7.86
C TYR A 60 3.18 -1.76 -6.97
N THR A 61 2.30 -0.79 -6.79
CA THR A 61 2.59 0.45 -6.07
C THR A 61 1.49 0.75 -5.06
N CYS A 62 1.87 1.00 -3.80
CA CYS A 62 0.91 1.38 -2.77
C CYS A 62 0.38 2.79 -3.03
N PRO A 63 -0.75 3.20 -2.41
CA PRO A 63 -1.32 4.53 -2.63
C PRO A 63 -0.43 5.72 -2.24
N HIS A 64 0.69 5.48 -1.53
CA HIS A 64 1.70 6.48 -1.16
C HIS A 64 2.99 6.38 -1.99
N GLY A 65 3.04 5.52 -3.02
CA GLY A 65 4.18 5.39 -3.92
C GLY A 65 5.24 4.35 -3.52
N ARG A 66 5.03 3.54 -2.48
CA ARG A 66 5.99 2.47 -2.12
C ARG A 66 5.77 1.24 -3.01
N PRO A 67 6.84 0.57 -3.49
CA PRO A 67 6.70 -0.69 -4.20
C PRO A 67 6.10 -1.76 -3.27
N VAL A 68 5.17 -2.55 -3.79
CA VAL A 68 4.49 -3.63 -3.06
C VAL A 68 5.16 -4.99 -3.34
N LEU A 69 5.67 -5.17 -4.56
CA LEU A 69 6.27 -6.42 -5.02
C LEU A 69 7.68 -6.16 -5.55
N ILE A 70 8.58 -7.10 -5.27
CA ILE A 70 9.90 -7.19 -5.88
C ILE A 70 10.01 -8.58 -6.49
N HIS A 71 10.39 -8.63 -7.76
CA HIS A 71 10.60 -9.89 -8.48
C HIS A 71 12.10 -10.18 -8.58
N PHE A 72 12.47 -11.40 -8.21
CA PHE A 72 13.78 -11.97 -8.52
C PHE A 72 13.55 -13.17 -9.43
N SER A 73 14.11 -13.11 -10.64
CA SER A 73 14.15 -14.26 -11.51
C SER A 73 15.15 -15.29 -10.98
N LYS A 74 15.10 -16.52 -11.51
CA LYS A 74 16.10 -17.54 -11.20
C LYS A 74 17.52 -17.06 -11.52
N TYR A 75 17.69 -16.36 -12.64
CA TYR A 75 18.99 -15.79 -13.03
C TYR A 75 19.45 -14.71 -12.04
N ASP A 76 18.56 -13.83 -11.58
CA ASP A 76 18.90 -12.81 -10.57
C ASP A 76 19.42 -13.46 -9.30
N LEU A 77 18.75 -14.52 -8.83
CA LEU A 77 19.20 -15.28 -7.67
C LEU A 77 20.57 -15.93 -7.92
N GLU A 78 20.75 -16.62 -9.05
CA GLU A 78 22.04 -17.24 -9.40
C GLU A 78 23.18 -16.21 -9.44
N LYS A 79 22.92 -15.03 -10.00
CA LYS A 79 23.88 -13.93 -10.05
C LYS A 79 24.19 -13.36 -8.66
N MET A 80 23.18 -13.17 -7.80
CA MET A 80 23.35 -12.72 -6.41
C MET A 80 24.21 -13.70 -5.60
N PHE A 81 24.08 -15.00 -5.87
CA PHE A 81 24.92 -16.05 -5.29
C PHE A 81 26.24 -16.29 -6.05
N LYS A 82 26.58 -15.46 -7.04
CA LYS A 82 27.81 -15.55 -7.86
C LYS A 82 27.99 -16.91 -8.58
N ARG A 83 26.88 -17.57 -8.92
CA ARG A 83 26.88 -18.85 -9.64
C ARG A 83 26.97 -18.66 -11.16
N VAL A 84 26.62 -17.47 -11.64
CA VAL A 84 26.69 -17.01 -13.02
C VAL A 84 27.15 -15.54 -13.04
N MET A 85 27.70 -15.06 -14.15
CA MET A 85 28.15 -13.66 -14.33
C MET A 85 27.19 -12.85 -15.20
#